data_AF-A0A970DNA4-F1
#
_entry.id   AF-A0A970DNA4-F1
#
_cell.length_a   1.000
_cell.length_b   1.000
_cell.length_c   1.000
_cell.angle_alpha   90.00
_cell.angle_beta   90.00
_cell.angle_gamma   90.00
#
_symmetry.space_group_name_H-M   'P 1'
#
loop_
_entity.id
_entity.type
_entity.pdbx_description
1 polymer ?
#
loop_
_entity_poly.entity_id
_entity_poly.type
_entity_poly.pdbx_seq_one_letter_code
_entity_poly.pdbx_strand_id
1 'polypeptide(L)'
;MKKSIRYFTKFTIKVLIVLLSFVGIILGYFTIVEYRPKDVEELLISNNVETMVELDQDISILTFNIGYAGLGKDEDFVLDGGKKSRPDSKDVVEFYLEGIKNLLITHQSDIYLLQEVDLNSRRSYYINEYKAIKESLGNDYNSTFAYNYKAKFVPFPVSFTNYLGKVESGILTFTKYQIKSSHRYQLPGAFAWPVRTVNLKRAMMVNVLPIKNSTKELVVVNLHLSAYDGDGSLRAQEMKMLKEFLIEQTSLGNYVIVGGDFNQTFPDAKNVYRIKKPEYYVPYQIEDDFLQVVIRLR
;
A
#
# COMPACT_ATOMS: atom_id res chain seq x y z
N MET A 1 36.01 43.54 -25.41
CA MET A 1 34.91 43.24 -24.46
C MET A 1 33.62 42.73 -25.12
N LYS A 2 32.92 43.49 -25.99
CA LYS A 2 31.60 43.09 -26.54
C LYS A 2 31.54 41.73 -27.28
N LYS A 3 32.59 41.36 -28.04
CA LYS A 3 32.66 40.04 -28.73
C LYS A 3 32.78 38.87 -27.75
N SER A 4 33.66 38.99 -26.76
CA SER A 4 33.88 37.96 -25.72
C SER A 4 32.61 37.73 -24.88
N ILE A 5 31.89 38.80 -24.53
CA ILE A 5 30.58 38.71 -23.86
C ILE A 5 29.58 37.93 -24.72
N ARG A 6 29.49 38.22 -26.03
CA ARG A 6 28.60 37.49 -26.95
C ARG A 6 28.92 36.00 -27.09
N TYR A 7 30.21 35.62 -27.08
CA TYR A 7 30.62 34.21 -27.11
C TYR A 7 30.29 33.49 -25.81
N PHE A 8 30.54 34.13 -24.66
CA PHE A 8 30.18 33.61 -23.35
C PHE A 8 28.66 33.41 -23.24
N THR A 9 27.85 34.41 -23.60
CA THR A 9 26.38 34.29 -23.61
C THR A 9 25.89 33.15 -24.49
N LYS A 10 26.43 33.00 -25.72
CA LYS A 10 26.07 31.89 -26.61
C LYS A 10 26.45 30.52 -26.02
N PHE A 11 27.60 30.43 -25.36
CA PHE A 11 28.03 29.21 -24.69
C PHE A 11 27.11 28.86 -23.52
N THR A 12 26.80 29.83 -22.64
CA THR A 12 25.86 29.65 -21.53
C THR A 12 24.49 29.20 -22.00
N ILE A 13 23.95 29.81 -23.07
CA ILE A 13 22.67 29.41 -23.66
C ILE A 13 22.71 27.96 -24.15
N LYS A 14 23.78 27.55 -24.84
CA LYS A 14 23.94 26.16 -25.30
C LYS A 14 23.96 25.17 -24.13
N VAL A 15 24.72 25.47 -23.08
CA VAL A 15 24.79 24.64 -21.87
C VAL A 15 23.40 24.53 -21.23
N LEU A 16 22.66 25.65 -21.12
CA LEU A 16 21.31 25.65 -20.56
C LEU A 16 20.35 24.81 -21.41
N ILE A 17 20.40 24.91 -22.74
CA ILE A 17 19.58 24.09 -23.65
C ILE A 17 19.86 22.61 -23.42
N VAL A 18 21.14 22.21 -23.36
CA VAL A 18 21.50 20.80 -23.13
C VAL A 18 20.99 20.30 -21.77
N LEU A 19 21.13 21.10 -20.71
CA LEU A 19 20.62 20.75 -19.38
C LEU A 19 19.09 20.62 -19.37
N LEU A 20 18.37 21.57 -19.98
CA LEU A 20 16.91 21.52 -20.09
C LEU A 20 16.44 20.33 -20.94
N SER A 21 17.12 20.02 -22.04
CA SER A 21 16.84 18.84 -22.84
C SER A 21 17.06 17.55 -22.03
N PHE A 22 18.13 17.48 -21.25
CA PHE A 22 18.41 16.33 -20.39
C PHE A 22 17.33 16.12 -19.32
N VAL A 23 16.95 17.19 -18.61
CA VAL A 23 15.83 17.15 -17.65
C VAL A 23 14.52 16.76 -18.33
N GLY A 24 14.25 17.33 -19.52
CA GLY A 24 13.08 16.99 -20.32
C GLY A 24 13.01 15.52 -20.71
N ILE A 25 14.14 14.92 -21.11
CA ILE A 25 14.24 13.48 -21.41
C ILE A 25 13.95 12.63 -20.17
N ILE A 26 14.53 12.98 -19.02
CA ILE A 26 14.30 12.26 -17.76
C ILE A 26 12.82 12.32 -17.35
N LEU A 27 12.24 13.53 -17.33
CA LEU A 27 10.84 13.71 -16.96
C LEU A 27 9.90 13.06 -17.99
N GLY A 28 10.25 13.09 -19.27
CA GLY A 28 9.57 12.36 -20.34
C GLY A 28 9.59 10.86 -20.10
N TYR A 29 10.76 10.28 -19.77
CA TYR A 29 10.89 8.87 -19.42
C TYR A 29 9.96 8.50 -18.25
N PHE A 30 10.03 9.21 -17.12
CA PHE A 30 9.18 8.95 -15.96
C PHE A 30 7.68 9.07 -16.29
N THR A 31 7.32 10.04 -17.13
CA THR A 31 5.93 10.22 -17.58
C THR A 31 5.47 9.04 -18.45
N ILE A 32 6.34 8.51 -19.32
CA ILE A 32 6.02 7.36 -20.17
C ILE A 32 5.86 6.09 -19.32
N VAL A 33 6.73 5.87 -18.34
CA VAL A 33 6.74 4.64 -17.52
C VAL A 33 5.89 4.72 -16.26
N GLU A 34 5.20 5.85 -16.02
CA GLU A 34 4.29 6.03 -14.88
C GLU A 34 3.25 4.90 -14.86
N TYR A 35 3.12 4.23 -13.72
CA TYR A 35 2.04 3.29 -13.48
C TYR A 35 0.72 4.05 -13.33
N ARG A 36 -0.22 3.77 -14.24
CA ARG A 36 -1.57 4.38 -14.28
C ARG A 36 -2.62 3.28 -14.20
N PRO A 37 -2.96 2.81 -13.00
CA PRO A 37 -4.05 1.85 -12.85
C PRO A 37 -5.38 2.47 -13.26
N LYS A 38 -6.33 1.62 -13.63
CA LYS A 38 -7.73 2.05 -13.80
C LYS A 38 -8.37 2.35 -12.43
N ASP A 39 -9.50 3.04 -12.47
CA ASP A 39 -10.29 3.33 -11.27
C ASP A 39 -10.75 2.04 -10.58
N VAL A 40 -11.13 1.03 -11.36
CA VAL A 40 -11.45 -0.32 -10.89
C VAL A 40 -10.73 -1.34 -11.78
N GLU A 41 -10.02 -2.28 -11.17
CA GLU A 41 -9.35 -3.40 -11.84
C GLU A 41 -9.78 -4.71 -11.20
N GLU A 42 -10.24 -5.68 -12.01
CA GLU A 42 -10.45 -7.05 -11.55
C GLU A 42 -9.10 -7.69 -11.21
N LEU A 43 -9.06 -8.42 -10.10
CA LEU A 43 -7.85 -9.07 -9.60
C LEU A 43 -7.91 -10.57 -9.84
N LEU A 44 -6.75 -11.15 -10.14
CA LEU A 44 -6.62 -12.59 -10.26
C LEU A 44 -6.76 -13.25 -8.89
N ILE A 45 -7.76 -14.14 -8.79
CA ILE A 45 -7.92 -15.04 -7.66
C ILE A 45 -7.00 -16.23 -7.88
N SER A 46 -6.04 -16.40 -6.99
CA SER A 46 -5.12 -17.53 -7.00
C SER A 46 -5.61 -18.61 -6.05
N ASN A 47 -5.53 -19.87 -6.49
CA ASN A 47 -6.13 -21.05 -5.86
C ASN A 47 -7.65 -21.13 -6.12
N ASN A 48 -8.28 -22.26 -5.78
CA ASN A 48 -9.71 -22.48 -6.00
C ASN A 48 -10.35 -23.17 -4.79
N VAL A 49 -10.22 -22.56 -3.61
CA VAL A 49 -10.97 -23.02 -2.43
C VAL A 49 -12.42 -22.61 -2.60
N GLU A 50 -13.35 -23.56 -2.49
CA GLU A 50 -14.78 -23.35 -2.74
C GLU A 50 -15.63 -23.28 -1.46
N THR A 51 -15.01 -23.37 -0.29
CA THR A 51 -15.69 -23.24 1.01
C THR A 51 -16.35 -21.87 1.12
N MET A 52 -17.68 -21.82 1.21
CA MET A 52 -18.42 -20.58 1.41
C MET A 52 -18.42 -20.18 2.89
N VAL A 53 -18.66 -18.90 3.17
CA VAL A 53 -18.91 -18.41 4.54
C VAL A 53 -20.25 -18.95 5.02
N GLU A 54 -20.37 -19.34 6.29
CA GLU A 54 -21.65 -19.71 6.90
C GLU A 54 -22.12 -18.62 7.88
N LEU A 55 -23.44 -18.52 8.07
CA LEU A 55 -24.00 -17.65 9.11
C LEU A 55 -23.71 -18.25 10.50
N ASP A 56 -23.68 -17.40 11.52
CA ASP A 56 -23.41 -17.79 12.91
C ASP A 56 -22.04 -18.50 13.12
N GLN A 57 -21.10 -18.27 12.20
CA GLN A 57 -19.72 -18.74 12.27
C GLN A 57 -18.80 -17.63 12.78
N ASP A 58 -17.93 -17.97 13.72
CA ASP A 58 -16.81 -17.12 14.11
C ASP A 58 -15.75 -17.08 13.00
N ILE A 59 -15.34 -15.87 12.60
CA ILE A 59 -14.28 -15.65 11.60
C ILE A 59 -13.11 -14.93 12.27
N SER A 60 -11.93 -15.54 12.19
CA SER A 60 -10.68 -14.94 12.66
C SER A 60 -10.00 -14.14 11.56
N ILE A 61 -9.56 -12.92 11.89
CA ILE A 61 -8.94 -12.00 10.92
C ILE A 61 -7.65 -11.42 11.52
N LEU A 62 -6.57 -11.50 10.76
CA LEU A 62 -5.29 -10.87 11.07
C LEU A 62 -5.00 -9.78 10.05
N THR A 63 -4.81 -8.55 10.51
CA THR A 63 -4.34 -7.43 9.69
C THR A 63 -2.91 -7.06 10.07
N PHE A 64 -2.02 -6.93 9.08
CA PHE A 64 -0.62 -6.65 9.33
C PHE A 64 0.06 -5.94 8.15
N ASN A 65 0.47 -4.69 8.36
CA ASN A 65 1.44 -4.04 7.49
C ASN A 65 2.82 -4.64 7.79
N ILE A 66 3.36 -5.41 6.85
CA ILE A 66 4.60 -6.17 7.04
C ILE A 66 5.86 -5.33 6.76
N GLY A 67 5.69 -4.07 6.35
CA GLY A 67 6.79 -3.15 6.07
C GLY A 67 7.82 -3.72 5.11
N TYR A 68 7.38 -4.42 4.06
CA TYR A 68 8.21 -5.07 3.02
C TYR A 68 9.38 -5.90 3.58
N ALA A 69 9.14 -6.52 4.75
CA ALA A 69 10.16 -7.23 5.53
C ALA A 69 11.46 -6.43 5.71
N GLY A 70 11.37 -5.10 5.78
CA GLY A 70 12.51 -4.19 5.79
C GLY A 70 12.36 -2.99 6.72
N LEU A 71 11.39 -3.02 7.64
CA LEU A 71 11.13 -2.01 8.67
C LEU A 71 11.18 -2.62 10.07
N GLY A 72 12.24 -3.38 10.37
CA GLY A 72 12.48 -3.93 11.69
C GLY A 72 13.01 -2.91 12.70
N LYS A 73 13.27 -3.36 13.93
CA LYS A 73 13.67 -2.53 15.08
C LYS A 73 14.93 -1.69 14.83
N ASP A 74 15.88 -2.22 14.07
CA ASP A 74 17.20 -1.60 13.87
C ASP A 74 17.28 -0.79 12.56
N GLU A 75 16.14 -0.61 11.87
CA GLU A 75 16.08 0.10 10.60
C GLU A 75 16.15 1.61 10.77
N ASP A 76 16.81 2.26 9.81
CA ASP A 76 17.09 3.71 9.80
C ASP A 76 16.45 4.34 8.57
N PHE A 77 15.12 4.22 8.44
CA PHE A 77 14.42 4.59 7.22
C PHE A 77 14.32 6.11 7.02
N VAL A 78 14.68 6.59 5.82
CA VAL A 78 14.81 8.01 5.51
C VAL A 78 13.51 8.80 5.61
N LEU A 79 12.36 8.19 5.32
CA LEU A 79 11.07 8.88 5.45
C LEU A 79 10.63 9.02 6.91
N ASP A 80 11.22 8.22 7.81
CA ASP A 80 10.94 8.26 9.25
C ASP A 80 11.99 9.10 10.02
N GLY A 81 12.77 9.91 9.29
CA GLY A 81 13.83 10.76 9.85
C GLY A 81 15.20 10.09 9.96
N GLY A 82 15.35 8.89 9.41
CA GLY A 82 16.61 8.17 9.29
C GLY A 82 17.45 8.57 8.08
N LYS A 83 18.45 7.76 7.72
CA LYS A 83 19.34 8.02 6.58
C LYS A 83 19.27 7.00 5.46
N LYS A 84 18.74 5.80 5.67
CA LYS A 84 18.77 4.68 4.72
C LYS A 84 17.46 4.54 3.94
N SER A 85 17.55 4.08 2.70
CA SER A 85 16.38 3.82 1.85
C SER A 85 15.99 2.34 1.78
N ARG A 86 16.80 1.46 2.37
CA ARG A 86 16.61 0.01 2.42
C ARG A 86 17.47 -0.62 3.54
N PRO A 87 17.15 -1.86 3.95
CA PRO A 87 17.99 -2.66 4.84
C PRO A 87 19.41 -2.89 4.32
N ASP A 88 20.35 -3.13 5.23
CA ASP A 88 21.78 -3.23 4.94
C ASP A 88 22.16 -4.44 4.08
N SER A 89 21.41 -5.53 4.16
CA SER A 89 21.65 -6.74 3.36
C SER A 89 20.36 -7.51 3.06
N LYS A 90 20.47 -8.44 2.11
CA LYS A 90 19.40 -9.39 1.79
C LYS A 90 19.07 -10.27 3.00
N ASP A 91 20.09 -10.72 3.73
CA ASP A 91 19.94 -11.60 4.90
C ASP A 91 19.08 -10.96 6.00
N VAL A 92 19.15 -9.64 6.17
CA VAL A 92 18.28 -8.90 7.10
C VAL A 92 16.82 -8.98 6.68
N VAL A 93 16.54 -8.81 5.39
CA VAL A 93 15.17 -8.92 4.85
C VAL A 93 14.64 -10.34 4.98
N GLU A 94 15.47 -11.34 4.67
CA GLU A 94 15.10 -12.76 4.84
C GLU A 94 14.82 -13.09 6.32
N PHE A 95 15.64 -12.59 7.25
CA PHE A 95 15.42 -12.76 8.68
C PHE A 95 14.09 -12.16 9.14
N TYR A 96 13.76 -10.93 8.74
CA TYR A 96 12.48 -10.31 9.06
C TYR A 96 11.30 -11.04 8.41
N LEU A 97 11.46 -11.50 7.17
CA LEU A 97 10.43 -12.27 6.47
C LEU A 97 10.15 -13.61 7.16
N GLU A 98 11.17 -14.33 7.65
CA GLU A 98 10.96 -15.53 8.47
C GLU A 98 10.20 -15.21 9.75
N GLY A 99 10.53 -14.11 10.43
CA GLY A 99 9.77 -13.64 11.60
C GLY A 99 8.30 -13.37 11.28
N ILE A 100 8.03 -12.69 10.16
CA ILE A 100 6.67 -12.42 9.67
C ILE A 100 5.93 -13.73 9.40
N LYS A 101 6.52 -14.65 8.65
CA LYS A 101 5.88 -15.95 8.34
C LYS A 101 5.58 -16.74 9.61
N ASN A 102 6.49 -16.77 10.58
CA ASN A 102 6.28 -17.42 11.87
C ASN A 102 5.13 -16.78 12.65
N LEU A 103 4.99 -15.46 12.65
CA LEU A 103 3.86 -14.76 13.27
C LEU A 103 2.53 -15.16 12.60
N LEU A 104 2.48 -15.20 11.27
CA LEU A 104 1.28 -15.59 10.53
C LEU A 104 0.88 -17.05 10.81
N ILE A 105 1.85 -17.98 10.86
CA ILE A 105 1.60 -19.39 11.17
C ILE A 105 1.19 -19.58 12.64
N THR A 106 1.79 -18.83 13.56
CA THR A 106 1.48 -18.93 15.00
C THR A 106 0.09 -18.38 15.30
N HIS A 107 -0.28 -17.28 14.66
CA HIS A 107 -1.59 -16.64 14.80
C HIS A 107 -2.49 -16.99 13.63
N GLN A 108 -2.79 -18.28 13.50
CA GLN A 108 -3.64 -18.77 12.41
C GLN A 108 -4.96 -18.02 12.38
N SER A 109 -5.30 -17.50 11.20
CA SER A 109 -6.53 -16.77 10.95
C SER A 109 -7.21 -17.28 9.69
N ASP A 110 -8.53 -17.12 9.60
CA ASP A 110 -9.30 -17.50 8.42
C ASP A 110 -9.07 -16.51 7.28
N ILE A 111 -8.77 -15.26 7.62
CA ILE A 111 -8.46 -14.18 6.69
C ILE A 111 -7.19 -13.43 7.15
N TYR A 112 -6.25 -13.22 6.24
CA TYR A 112 -5.10 -12.32 6.45
C TYR A 112 -5.20 -11.12 5.52
N LEU A 113 -5.04 -9.92 6.07
CA LEU A 113 -5.03 -8.64 5.36
C LEU A 113 -3.65 -8.01 5.50
N LEU A 114 -2.80 -8.17 4.49
CA LEU A 114 -1.41 -7.73 4.52
C LEU A 114 -1.20 -6.48 3.67
N GLN A 115 -0.37 -5.56 4.16
CA GLN A 115 0.04 -4.35 3.45
C GLN A 115 1.57 -4.31 3.30
N GLU A 116 2.04 -3.54 2.31
CA GLU A 116 3.47 -3.40 1.99
C GLU A 116 4.16 -4.72 1.66
N VAL A 117 3.51 -5.53 0.82
CA VAL A 117 4.06 -6.78 0.34
C VAL A 117 4.81 -6.52 -0.97
N ASP A 118 6.13 -6.69 -0.97
CA ASP A 118 6.97 -6.51 -2.14
C ASP A 118 7.06 -7.81 -2.98
N LEU A 119 7.02 -7.66 -4.30
CA LEU A 119 7.16 -8.77 -5.25
C LEU A 119 8.53 -8.79 -5.94
N ASN A 120 9.08 -7.61 -6.21
CA ASN A 120 10.29 -7.44 -7.02
C ASN A 120 10.86 -6.01 -6.86
N SER A 121 10.96 -5.56 -5.62
CA SER A 121 11.47 -4.23 -5.27
C SER A 121 12.95 -4.29 -4.90
N ARG A 122 13.69 -3.23 -5.21
CA ARG A 122 15.11 -3.13 -4.82
C ARG A 122 15.27 -3.06 -3.28
N ARG A 123 14.31 -2.47 -2.57
CA ARG A 123 14.35 -2.31 -1.10
C ARG A 123 14.23 -3.64 -0.35
N SER A 124 13.48 -4.60 -0.89
CA SER A 124 13.37 -5.97 -0.37
C SER A 124 14.34 -6.94 -1.05
N TYR A 125 15.41 -6.44 -1.70
CA TYR A 125 16.38 -7.26 -2.44
C TYR A 125 15.75 -8.19 -3.49
N TYR A 126 14.66 -7.72 -4.12
CA TYR A 126 13.89 -8.42 -5.14
C TYR A 126 13.28 -9.75 -4.68
N ILE A 127 13.10 -9.91 -3.37
CA ILE A 127 12.40 -11.04 -2.79
C ILE A 127 10.90 -10.90 -3.12
N ASN A 128 10.29 -12.02 -3.51
CA ASN A 128 8.84 -12.11 -3.71
C ASN A 128 8.19 -12.59 -2.42
N GLU A 129 7.76 -11.64 -1.60
CA GLU A 129 7.19 -11.89 -0.28
C GLU A 129 5.83 -12.59 -0.37
N TYR A 130 5.01 -12.26 -1.38
CA TYR A 130 3.75 -12.96 -1.64
C TYR A 130 3.98 -14.47 -1.81
N LYS A 131 4.94 -14.85 -2.66
CA LYS A 131 5.25 -16.26 -2.92
C LYS A 131 5.75 -16.94 -1.65
N ALA A 132 6.67 -16.32 -0.93
CA ALA A 132 7.23 -16.89 0.31
C ALA A 132 6.15 -17.07 1.40
N ILE A 133 5.26 -16.09 1.59
CA ILE A 133 4.16 -16.18 2.55
C ILE A 133 3.14 -17.24 2.12
N LYS A 134 2.79 -17.28 0.83
CA LYS A 134 1.87 -18.29 0.30
C LYS A 134 2.39 -19.70 0.50
N GLU A 135 3.68 -19.95 0.25
CA GLU A 135 4.32 -21.24 0.49
C GLU A 135 4.25 -21.66 1.97
N SER A 136 4.34 -20.70 2.89
CA SER A 136 4.23 -20.94 4.34
C SER A 136 2.79 -21.14 4.84
N LEU A 137 1.81 -20.43 4.28
CA LEU A 137 0.40 -20.59 4.65
C LEU A 137 -0.25 -21.82 4.02
N GLY A 138 0.27 -22.29 2.88
CA GLY A 138 -0.21 -23.47 2.18
C GLY A 138 -1.39 -23.22 1.23
N ASN A 139 -1.94 -24.31 0.70
CA ASN A 139 -2.97 -24.28 -0.35
C ASN A 139 -4.42 -24.25 0.21
N ASP A 140 -4.59 -24.05 1.52
CA ASP A 140 -5.92 -23.90 2.12
C ASP A 140 -6.49 -22.48 1.95
N TYR A 141 -5.71 -21.57 1.37
CA TYR A 141 -6.09 -20.18 1.18
C TYR A 141 -6.22 -19.82 -0.31
N ASN A 142 -7.33 -19.17 -0.65
CA ASN A 142 -7.39 -18.29 -1.81
C ASN A 142 -6.55 -17.04 -1.55
N SER A 143 -6.00 -16.45 -2.60
CA SER A 143 -5.21 -15.22 -2.48
C SER A 143 -5.41 -14.26 -3.63
N THR A 144 -5.42 -12.96 -3.31
CA THR A 144 -5.54 -11.85 -4.25
C THR A 144 -4.55 -10.76 -3.90
N PHE A 145 -3.95 -10.14 -4.91
CA PHE A 145 -2.92 -9.12 -4.75
C PHE A 145 -3.24 -7.90 -5.60
N ALA A 146 -3.19 -6.72 -5.01
CA ALA A 146 -3.37 -5.45 -5.70
C ALA A 146 -2.13 -4.57 -5.56
N TYR A 147 -1.57 -4.12 -6.69
CA TYR A 147 -0.51 -3.11 -6.67
C TYR A 147 -1.07 -1.79 -6.13
N ASN A 148 -0.40 -1.22 -5.13
CA ASN A 148 -0.63 0.16 -4.69
C ASN A 148 0.66 1.00 -4.75
N TYR A 149 1.80 0.39 -5.08
CA TYR A 149 3.03 1.10 -5.41
C TYR A 149 3.83 0.37 -6.49
N LYS A 150 3.91 0.95 -7.68
CA LYS A 150 4.66 0.38 -8.80
C LYS A 150 5.42 1.48 -9.54
N ALA A 151 6.75 1.43 -9.47
CA ALA A 151 7.63 2.39 -10.10
C ALA A 151 8.85 1.70 -10.68
N LYS A 152 9.24 2.05 -11.92
CA LYS A 152 10.44 1.49 -12.55
C LYS A 152 11.72 1.94 -11.86
N PHE A 153 11.72 3.17 -11.35
CA PHE A 153 12.84 3.72 -10.59
C PHE A 153 12.36 4.87 -9.72
N VAL A 154 12.71 4.85 -8.44
CA VAL A 154 12.45 5.92 -7.48
C VAL A 154 13.80 6.52 -7.12
N PRO A 155 14.10 7.77 -7.55
CA PRO A 155 15.39 8.41 -7.33
C PRO A 155 15.56 8.95 -5.90
N PHE A 156 14.60 8.70 -5.02
CA PHE A 156 14.58 9.23 -3.66
C PHE A 156 15.13 8.20 -2.65
N PRO A 157 15.90 8.63 -1.64
CA PRO A 157 16.54 9.94 -1.52
C PRO A 157 17.58 10.11 -2.63
N VAL A 158 17.83 11.37 -3.04
CA VAL A 158 18.75 11.68 -4.14
C VAL A 158 20.17 11.29 -3.73
N SER A 159 20.57 10.10 -4.12
CA SER A 159 21.83 9.46 -3.77
C SER A 159 22.24 8.50 -4.89
N PHE A 160 23.54 8.32 -5.09
CA PHE A 160 24.07 7.34 -6.05
C PHE A 160 23.99 5.90 -5.54
N THR A 161 23.87 5.69 -4.23
CA THR A 161 23.94 4.36 -3.60
C THR A 161 22.70 4.01 -2.78
N ASN A 162 22.02 5.04 -2.27
CA ASN A 162 20.97 4.90 -1.26
C ASN A 162 19.60 5.40 -1.77
N TYR A 163 19.33 5.26 -3.06
CA TYR A 163 18.00 5.54 -3.62
C TYR A 163 17.09 4.30 -3.47
N LEU A 164 15.77 4.48 -3.43
CA LEU A 164 14.79 3.38 -3.34
C LEU A 164 14.86 2.45 -4.56
N GLY A 165 14.86 3.02 -5.76
CA GLY A 165 15.02 2.28 -7.02
C GLY A 165 13.71 1.65 -7.49
N LYS A 166 13.77 0.45 -8.08
CA LYS A 166 12.57 -0.24 -8.56
C LYS A 166 11.67 -0.62 -7.38
N VAL A 167 10.37 -0.39 -7.52
CA VAL A 167 9.36 -0.79 -6.54
C VAL A 167 8.19 -1.51 -7.24
N GLU A 168 7.84 -2.69 -6.73
CA GLU A 168 6.67 -3.48 -7.09
C GLU A 168 6.06 -4.00 -5.79
N SER A 169 5.15 -3.22 -5.19
CA SER A 169 4.54 -3.44 -3.87
C SER A 169 3.02 -3.31 -3.90
N GLY A 170 2.35 -3.96 -2.97
CA GLY A 170 0.90 -4.01 -2.91
C GLY A 170 0.30 -4.39 -1.57
N ILE A 171 -1.00 -4.59 -1.63
CA ILE A 171 -1.83 -5.17 -0.57
C ILE A 171 -2.26 -6.57 -0.99
N LEU A 172 -2.29 -7.48 -0.03
CA LEU A 172 -2.45 -8.92 -0.23
C LEU A 172 -3.48 -9.46 0.75
N THR A 173 -4.42 -10.24 0.25
CA THR A 173 -5.40 -10.93 1.08
C THR A 173 -5.26 -12.42 0.87
N PHE A 174 -5.23 -13.16 1.98
CA PHE A 174 -5.43 -14.60 2.01
C PHE A 174 -6.75 -14.89 2.72
N THR A 175 -7.51 -15.88 2.25
CA THR A 175 -8.75 -16.31 2.89
C THR A 175 -9.00 -17.79 2.67
N LYS A 176 -9.48 -18.51 3.69
CA LYS A 176 -9.93 -19.91 3.54
C LYS A 176 -11.25 -20.06 2.80
N TYR A 177 -11.92 -18.93 2.53
CA TYR A 177 -13.23 -18.92 1.88
C TYR A 177 -13.12 -18.68 0.39
N GLN A 178 -14.13 -19.12 -0.35
CA GLN A 178 -14.32 -18.84 -1.75
C GLN A 178 -14.35 -17.33 -1.99
N ILE A 179 -13.57 -16.86 -2.97
CA ILE A 179 -13.68 -15.50 -3.46
C ILE A 179 -14.53 -15.53 -4.72
N LYS A 180 -15.73 -14.94 -4.68
CA LYS A 180 -16.62 -14.83 -5.84
C LYS A 180 -16.09 -13.80 -6.83
N SER A 181 -15.58 -12.68 -6.33
CA SER A 181 -14.94 -11.64 -7.13
C SER A 181 -13.95 -10.84 -6.28
N SER A 182 -12.96 -10.25 -6.95
CA SER A 182 -11.94 -9.43 -6.31
C SER A 182 -11.59 -8.23 -7.18
N HIS A 183 -11.59 -7.04 -6.58
CA HIS A 183 -11.37 -5.80 -7.28
C HIS A 183 -10.42 -4.88 -6.52
N ARG A 184 -9.55 -4.22 -7.26
CA ARG A 184 -8.77 -3.08 -6.80
C ARG A 184 -9.49 -1.80 -7.17
N TYR A 185 -9.82 -0.99 -6.17
CA TYR A 185 -10.35 0.35 -6.35
C TYR A 185 -9.24 1.37 -6.12
N GLN A 186 -8.95 2.19 -7.13
CA GLN A 186 -8.06 3.33 -7.00
C GLN A 186 -8.67 4.33 -6.02
N LEU A 187 -7.93 4.65 -4.96
CA LEU A 187 -8.35 5.71 -4.06
C LEU A 187 -8.12 7.09 -4.71
N PRO A 188 -8.98 8.08 -4.43
CA PRO A 188 -8.84 9.42 -4.98
C PRO A 188 -7.60 10.11 -4.43
N GLY A 189 -7.18 11.15 -5.13
CA GLY A 189 -6.00 11.91 -4.78
C GLY A 189 -4.74 11.39 -5.46
N ALA A 190 -3.94 12.33 -5.94
CA ALA A 190 -2.65 12.04 -6.55
C ALA A 190 -1.71 13.21 -6.29
N PHE A 191 -0.42 12.89 -6.13
CA PHE A 191 0.62 13.91 -6.12
C PHE A 191 0.63 14.71 -7.43
N ALA A 192 1.17 15.92 -7.38
CA ALA A 192 1.40 16.69 -8.60
C ALA A 192 2.45 16.00 -9.48
N TRP A 193 2.40 16.29 -10.79
CA TRP A 193 3.54 15.98 -11.65
C TRP A 193 4.74 16.86 -11.23
N PRO A 194 5.97 16.33 -11.21
CA PRO A 194 6.37 14.98 -11.64
C PRO A 194 6.34 13.92 -10.54
N VAL A 195 6.14 14.29 -9.27
CA VAL A 195 6.22 13.39 -8.12
C VAL A 195 5.34 12.14 -8.27
N ARG A 196 4.11 12.30 -8.79
CA ARG A 196 3.19 11.16 -9.00
C ARG A 196 3.75 10.03 -9.86
N THR A 197 4.72 10.30 -10.72
CA THR A 197 5.26 9.30 -11.66
C THR A 197 6.05 8.20 -10.96
N VAL A 198 6.53 8.48 -9.74
CA VAL A 198 7.37 7.59 -8.92
C VAL A 198 6.79 7.34 -7.52
N ASN A 199 5.54 7.75 -7.28
CA ASN A 199 4.88 7.68 -5.97
C ASN A 199 3.74 6.65 -5.97
N LEU A 200 3.22 6.34 -4.78
CA LEU A 200 2.16 5.37 -4.56
C LEU A 200 0.87 5.76 -5.29
N LYS A 201 0.15 4.73 -5.74
CA LYS A 201 -1.22 4.80 -6.26
C LYS A 201 -2.10 4.07 -5.26
N ARG A 202 -2.44 4.76 -4.16
CA ARG A 202 -3.19 4.22 -3.03
C ARG A 202 -4.47 3.54 -3.50
N ALA A 203 -4.83 2.43 -2.87
CA ALA A 203 -5.94 1.61 -3.31
C ALA A 203 -6.55 0.87 -2.11
N MET A 204 -7.82 0.51 -2.26
CA MET A 204 -8.45 -0.52 -1.47
C MET A 204 -8.71 -1.75 -2.35
N MET A 205 -8.52 -2.93 -1.78
CA MET A 205 -8.82 -4.21 -2.42
C MET A 205 -10.05 -4.80 -1.75
N VAL A 206 -11.05 -5.13 -2.55
CA VAL A 206 -12.34 -5.63 -2.11
C VAL A 206 -12.48 -7.06 -2.60
N ASN A 207 -12.64 -8.00 -1.66
CA ASN A 207 -12.96 -9.39 -1.94
C ASN A 207 -14.41 -9.66 -1.52
N VAL A 208 -15.18 -10.24 -2.43
CA VAL A 208 -16.58 -10.62 -2.18
C VAL A 208 -16.63 -12.12 -1.90
N LEU A 209 -17.02 -12.48 -0.69
CA LEU A 209 -17.14 -13.85 -0.22
C LEU A 209 -18.63 -14.23 -0.17
N PRO A 210 -19.06 -15.27 -0.90
CA PRO A 210 -20.45 -15.71 -0.86
C PRO A 210 -20.77 -16.36 0.49
N ILE A 211 -21.99 -16.10 0.99
CA ILE A 211 -22.51 -16.74 2.19
C ILE A 211 -23.45 -17.87 1.78
N LYS A 212 -23.23 -19.06 2.33
CA LYS A 212 -24.02 -20.26 2.05
C LYS A 212 -25.49 -20.02 2.37
N ASN A 213 -26.37 -20.42 1.46
CA ASN A 213 -27.83 -20.28 1.57
C ASN A 213 -28.32 -18.83 1.80
N SER A 214 -27.54 -17.84 1.38
CA SER A 214 -27.88 -16.42 1.53
C SER A 214 -27.81 -15.70 0.17
N THR A 215 -28.65 -14.67 0.02
CA THR A 215 -28.53 -13.71 -1.08
C THR A 215 -27.60 -12.54 -0.73
N LYS A 216 -27.12 -12.49 0.52
CA LYS A 216 -26.15 -11.50 1.02
C LYS A 216 -24.73 -12.05 0.93
N GLU A 217 -23.77 -11.15 0.93
CA GLU A 217 -22.36 -11.47 0.80
C GLU A 217 -21.57 -10.90 1.99
N LEU A 218 -20.40 -11.49 2.26
CA LEU A 218 -19.39 -10.91 3.14
C LEU A 218 -18.34 -10.20 2.28
N VAL A 219 -18.28 -8.88 2.41
CA VAL A 219 -17.38 -8.00 1.68
C VAL A 219 -16.19 -7.67 2.57
N VAL A 220 -15.01 -8.10 2.15
CA VAL A 220 -13.77 -7.92 2.91
C VAL A 220 -12.87 -6.92 2.18
N VAL A 221 -12.62 -5.80 2.84
CA VAL A 221 -11.79 -4.71 2.34
C VAL A 221 -10.44 -4.74 3.03
N ASN A 222 -9.37 -4.87 2.23
CA ASN A 222 -8.00 -4.59 2.64
C ASN A 222 -7.61 -3.22 2.10
N LEU A 223 -7.15 -2.31 2.94
CA LEU A 223 -6.73 -0.98 2.51
C LEU A 223 -5.35 -0.58 3.03
N HIS A 224 -4.74 0.38 2.35
CA HIS A 224 -3.56 1.07 2.83
C HIS A 224 -3.64 2.55 2.40
N LEU A 225 -4.08 3.40 3.32
CA LEU A 225 -4.36 4.83 3.13
C LEU A 225 -3.09 5.70 3.16
N SER A 226 -3.22 6.96 2.78
CA SER A 226 -2.11 7.92 2.73
C SER A 226 -1.61 8.31 4.11
N ALA A 227 -0.28 8.20 4.33
CA ALA A 227 0.40 8.64 5.56
C ALA A 227 0.82 10.12 5.48
N TYR A 228 1.62 10.45 4.47
CA TYR A 228 2.28 11.75 4.30
C TYR A 228 1.43 12.70 3.47
N ASP A 229 0.40 13.26 4.12
CA ASP A 229 -0.61 14.13 3.53
C ASP A 229 -0.73 15.41 4.37
N GLY A 230 0.26 16.30 4.20
CA GLY A 230 0.48 17.44 5.09
C GLY A 230 -0.66 18.46 5.16
N ASP A 231 -1.50 18.53 4.13
CA ASP A 231 -2.71 19.37 4.11
C ASP A 231 -4.00 18.60 4.44
N GLY A 232 -3.93 17.27 4.60
CA GLY A 232 -5.09 16.42 4.91
C GLY A 232 -6.04 16.16 3.74
N SER A 233 -5.76 16.69 2.56
CA SER A 233 -6.68 16.65 1.43
C SER A 233 -6.82 15.26 0.82
N LEU A 234 -5.74 14.47 0.77
CA LEU A 234 -5.78 13.12 0.24
C LEU A 234 -6.62 12.23 1.16
N ARG A 235 -6.34 12.26 2.46
CA ARG A 235 -7.02 11.39 3.43
C ARG A 235 -8.51 11.70 3.55
N ALA A 236 -8.90 12.97 3.50
CA ALA A 236 -10.32 13.33 3.50
C ALA A 236 -11.06 12.73 2.29
N GLN A 237 -10.45 12.76 1.10
CA GLN A 237 -11.02 12.14 -0.11
C GLN A 237 -11.07 10.62 -0.01
N GLU A 238 -10.00 9.98 0.48
CA GLU A 238 -9.91 8.54 0.69
C GLU A 238 -10.99 8.05 1.67
N MET A 239 -11.13 8.73 2.81
CA MET A 239 -12.14 8.40 3.83
C MET A 239 -13.56 8.65 3.32
N LYS A 240 -13.79 9.71 2.53
CA LYS A 240 -15.10 9.94 1.90
C LYS A 240 -15.49 8.78 0.99
N MET A 241 -14.59 8.34 0.10
CA MET A 241 -14.85 7.20 -0.78
C MET A 241 -15.14 5.92 0.02
N LEU A 242 -14.37 5.67 1.09
CA LEU A 242 -14.60 4.52 1.97
C LEU A 242 -15.98 4.59 2.65
N LYS A 243 -16.40 5.76 3.13
CA LYS A 243 -17.73 5.98 3.74
C LYS A 243 -18.84 5.69 2.74
N GLU A 244 -18.73 6.23 1.53
CA GLU A 244 -19.70 6.01 0.44
C GLU A 244 -19.80 4.51 0.09
N PHE A 245 -18.67 3.82 -0.04
CA PHE A 245 -18.62 2.38 -0.27
C PHE A 245 -19.32 1.58 0.85
N LEU A 246 -19.08 1.94 2.12
CA LEU A 246 -19.67 1.26 3.26
C LEU A 246 -21.19 1.46 3.33
N ILE A 247 -21.67 2.67 3.04
CA ILE A 247 -23.10 2.97 2.92
C ILE A 247 -23.74 2.13 1.83
N GLU A 248 -23.12 2.08 0.65
CA GLU A 248 -23.61 1.32 -0.50
C GLU A 248 -23.75 -0.16 -0.13
N GLN A 249 -22.68 -0.79 0.37
CA GLN A 249 -22.70 -2.22 0.72
C GLN A 249 -23.69 -2.54 1.84
N THR A 250 -23.80 -1.65 2.85
CA THR A 250 -24.79 -1.80 3.92
C THR A 250 -26.22 -1.69 3.38
N SER A 251 -26.47 -0.80 2.42
CA SER A 251 -27.81 -0.65 1.79
C SER A 251 -28.21 -1.88 0.97
N LEU A 252 -27.23 -2.60 0.42
CA LEU A 252 -27.44 -3.90 -0.24
C LEU A 252 -27.69 -5.03 0.78
N GLY A 253 -27.47 -4.77 2.08
CA GLY A 253 -27.59 -5.73 3.17
C GLY A 253 -26.42 -6.70 3.25
N ASN A 254 -25.27 -6.36 2.65
CA ASN A 254 -24.04 -7.13 2.77
C ASN A 254 -23.38 -6.91 4.14
N TYR A 255 -22.66 -7.92 4.61
CA TYR A 255 -21.78 -7.79 5.76
C TYR A 255 -20.46 -7.20 5.26
N VAL A 256 -19.93 -6.19 5.96
CA VAL A 256 -18.69 -5.53 5.52
C VAL A 256 -17.66 -5.53 6.63
N ILE A 257 -16.46 -5.98 6.29
CA ILE A 257 -15.29 -5.91 7.16
C ILE A 257 -14.25 -5.06 6.45
N VAL A 258 -13.77 -4.03 7.14
CA VAL A 258 -12.68 -3.19 6.65
C VAL A 258 -11.49 -3.34 7.59
N GLY A 259 -10.36 -3.76 7.03
CA GLY A 259 -9.10 -3.84 7.75
C GLY A 259 -7.94 -3.33 6.90
N GLY A 260 -6.82 -3.08 7.56
CA GLY A 260 -5.58 -2.65 6.92
C GLY A 260 -4.95 -1.46 7.61
N ASP A 261 -4.10 -0.76 6.87
CA ASP A 261 -3.36 0.39 7.38
C ASP A 261 -4.08 1.69 7.03
N PHE A 262 -4.74 2.28 8.03
CA PHE A 262 -5.45 3.55 7.88
C PHE A 262 -4.52 4.76 7.89
N ASN A 263 -3.26 4.60 8.33
CA ASN A 263 -2.37 5.70 8.68
C ASN A 263 -3.06 6.77 9.55
N GLN A 264 -4.02 6.36 10.37
CA GLN A 264 -4.85 7.21 11.21
C GLN A 264 -5.18 6.44 12.48
N THR A 265 -5.59 7.16 13.52
CA THR A 265 -6.04 6.58 14.79
C THR A 265 -7.56 6.68 14.92
N PHE A 266 -8.17 5.70 15.57
CA PHE A 266 -9.60 5.73 15.86
C PHE A 266 -9.86 6.52 17.15
N PRO A 267 -11.01 7.20 17.26
CA PRO A 267 -11.41 7.89 18.49
C PRO A 267 -11.31 7.04 19.76
N ASP A 268 -11.76 5.79 19.66
CA ASP A 268 -11.81 4.83 20.77
C ASP A 268 -10.54 3.95 20.86
N ALA A 269 -9.45 4.31 20.17
CA ALA A 269 -8.23 3.52 20.17
C ALA A 269 -7.64 3.38 21.58
N LYS A 270 -7.43 2.14 22.03
CA LYS A 270 -6.80 1.83 23.31
C LYS A 270 -5.30 1.59 23.13
N ASN A 271 -4.53 1.81 24.20
CA ASN A 271 -3.08 1.58 24.21
C ASN A 271 -2.33 2.34 23.10
N VAL A 272 -2.78 3.56 22.79
CA VAL A 272 -2.13 4.41 21.76
C VAL A 272 -0.66 4.60 22.11
N TYR A 273 0.21 4.24 21.16
CA TYR A 273 1.65 4.31 21.37
C TYR A 273 2.09 5.77 21.54
N ARG A 274 2.90 6.03 22.57
CA ARG A 274 3.37 7.40 22.85
C ARG A 274 4.33 7.87 21.75
N ILE A 275 4.04 9.04 21.20
CA ILE A 275 4.93 9.74 20.27
C ILE A 275 6.19 10.15 21.03
N LYS A 276 7.34 9.63 20.58
CA LYS A 276 8.64 9.82 21.26
C LYS A 276 9.24 11.19 20.99
N LYS A 277 9.02 11.75 19.80
CA LYS A 277 9.57 13.04 19.37
C LYS A 277 8.55 13.83 18.54
N PRO A 278 8.47 15.16 18.67
CA PRO A 278 7.51 15.99 17.92
C PRO A 278 7.67 15.92 16.39
N GLU A 279 8.88 15.66 15.91
CA GLU A 279 9.18 15.54 14.48
C GLU A 279 8.74 14.21 13.84
N TYR A 280 8.36 13.23 14.67
CA TYR A 280 7.85 11.96 14.16
C TYR A 280 6.42 12.08 13.68
N TYR A 281 6.03 11.15 12.81
CA TYR A 281 4.67 11.06 12.32
C TYR A 281 3.65 11.01 13.47
N VAL A 282 2.66 11.90 13.40
CA VAL A 282 1.52 11.96 14.32
C VAL A 282 0.31 11.41 13.56
N PRO A 283 -0.27 10.26 13.96
CA PRO A 283 -1.45 9.74 13.32
C PRO A 283 -2.64 10.68 13.59
N TYR A 284 -3.41 10.97 12.56
CA TYR A 284 -4.58 11.84 12.68
C TYR A 284 -5.76 11.02 13.18
N GLN A 285 -6.60 11.64 14.00
CA GLN A 285 -7.79 10.98 14.52
C GLN A 285 -8.91 11.03 13.47
N ILE A 286 -9.51 9.87 13.20
CA ILE A 286 -10.70 9.75 12.36
C ILE A 286 -11.88 10.42 13.09
N GLU A 287 -12.78 11.07 12.35
CA GLU A 287 -13.97 11.71 12.92
C GLU A 287 -14.90 10.69 13.63
N ASP A 288 -15.47 11.08 14.78
CA ASP A 288 -16.32 10.23 15.63
C ASP A 288 -17.57 9.70 14.91
N ASP A 289 -18.09 10.45 13.94
CA ASP A 289 -19.29 10.12 13.18
C ASP A 289 -18.99 9.24 11.96
N PHE A 290 -17.73 9.05 11.59
CA PHE A 290 -17.33 8.20 10.47
C PHE A 290 -17.87 6.78 10.60
N LEU A 291 -17.75 6.21 11.81
CA LEU A 291 -18.20 4.86 12.12
C LEU A 291 -19.68 4.79 12.53
N GLN A 292 -20.35 5.90 12.83
CA GLN A 292 -21.79 5.85 13.21
C GLN A 292 -22.69 5.45 12.05
N VAL A 293 -22.20 5.59 10.83
CA VAL A 293 -22.86 5.15 9.60
C VAL A 293 -22.71 3.63 9.38
N VAL A 294 -21.82 2.97 10.12
CA VAL A 294 -21.49 1.54 9.98
C VAL A 294 -21.83 0.85 11.29
N ILE A 295 -22.80 -0.06 11.27
CA ILE A 295 -23.27 -0.76 12.47
C ILE A 295 -22.06 -1.39 13.19
N ARG A 296 -21.73 -0.87 14.38
CA ARG A 296 -20.71 -1.47 15.25
C ARG A 296 -21.20 -2.83 15.69
N LEU A 297 -20.52 -3.91 15.28
CA LEU A 297 -20.60 -5.18 15.99
C LEU A 297 -20.06 -4.94 17.41
N ARG A 298 -20.89 -5.20 18.41
CA ARG A 298 -20.50 -5.17 19.83
C ARG A 298 -19.92 -6.51 20.23
#